data_AF-A0A957UT55-F1
#
_entry.id   AF-A0A957UT55-F1
#
_cell.length_a   1.000
_cell.length_b   1.000
_cell.length_c   1.000
_cell.angle_alpha   90.00
_cell.angle_beta   90.00
_cell.angle_gamma   90.00
#
_symmetry.space_group_name_H-M   'P 1'
#
loop_
_entity.id
_entity.type
_entity.pdbx_description
1 polymer ?
#
loop_
_entity_poly.entity_id
_entity_poly.type
_entity_poly.pdbx_seq_one_letter_code
_entity_poly.pdbx_strand_id
1 'polypeptide(L)'
;VVNAQPGDVILWVNSDLAEHAVNGASWDSGLLALGESYKARVMDKGTFAYADGQNSLLIGTIVVADAETPGGSDEAQPVYLPLIRK
;
A
#
# COMPACT_ATOMS: atom_id res chain seq x y z
N VAL A 1 8.43 0.34 -4.28
CA VAL A 1 8.65 0.38 -2.82
C VAL A 1 8.08 1.69 -2.31
N VAL A 2 7.34 1.66 -1.21
CA VAL A 2 6.85 2.84 -0.48
C VAL A 2 7.52 2.85 0.88
N ASN A 3 8.03 3.99 1.31
CA ASN A 3 8.63 4.16 2.64
C ASN A 3 7.63 4.87 3.54
N ALA A 4 7.52 4.43 4.79
CA ALA A 4 6.59 4.95 5.77
C ALA A 4 7.22 4.89 7.18
N GLN A 5 6.61 5.61 8.11
CA GLN A 5 6.94 5.60 9.52
C GLN A 5 5.86 4.89 10.35
N PRO A 6 6.19 4.40 11.56
CA PRO A 6 5.17 4.00 12.52
C PRO A 6 4.14 5.12 12.74
N GLY A 7 2.87 4.79 12.55
CA GLY A 7 1.76 5.72 12.61
C GLY A 7 1.23 6.16 11.25
N ASP A 8 1.99 6.07 10.16
CA ASP A 8 1.54 6.53 8.84
C ASP A 8 0.35 5.70 8.33
N VAL A 9 -0.45 6.32 7.46
CA VAL A 9 -1.54 5.66 6.74
C VAL A 9 -1.12 5.44 5.29
N ILE A 10 -1.23 4.21 4.80
CA ILE A 10 -1.09 3.91 3.38
C ILE A 10 -2.48 3.87 2.75
N LEU A 11 -2.65 4.56 1.62
CA LEU A 11 -3.89 4.62 0.85
C LEU A 11 -3.64 4.02 -0.53
N TRP A 12 -4.23 2.87 -0.81
CA TRP A 12 -4.27 2.31 -2.15
C TRP A 12 -5.51 2.80 -2.88
N VAL A 13 -5.36 3.24 -4.13
CA VAL A 13 -6.47 3.67 -4.99
C VAL A 13 -6.39 2.92 -6.31
N ASN A 14 -7.48 2.28 -6.73
CA ASN A 14 -7.54 1.73 -8.07
C ASN A 14 -7.77 2.85 -9.11
N SER A 15 -6.81 3.01 -10.01
CA SER A 15 -6.85 4.02 -11.08
C SER A 15 -7.08 3.43 -12.48
N ASP A 16 -7.33 2.12 -12.56
CA ASP A 16 -7.54 1.38 -13.79
C ASP A 16 -8.97 0.84 -13.89
N LEU A 17 -9.38 0.51 -15.11
CA LEU A 17 -10.69 -0.06 -15.43
C LEU A 17 -10.82 -1.52 -14.97
N ALA A 18 -9.70 -2.24 -14.83
CA ALA A 18 -9.67 -3.56 -14.24
C ALA A 18 -9.81 -3.50 -12.72
N GLU A 19 -10.44 -4.51 -12.13
CA GLU A 19 -10.45 -4.66 -10.67
C GLU A 19 -9.07 -5.08 -10.16
N HIS A 20 -8.70 -4.53 -9.01
CA HIS A 20 -7.43 -4.79 -8.36
C HIS A 20 -7.63 -5.07 -6.87
N ALA A 21 -6.64 -5.67 -6.22
CA ALA A 21 -6.70 -5.93 -4.79
C ALA A 21 -5.32 -5.77 -4.15
N VAL A 22 -5.29 -5.60 -2.83
CA VAL A 22 -4.08 -5.54 -2.02
C VAL A 22 -4.07 -6.77 -1.12
N ASN A 23 -3.28 -7.78 -1.50
CA ASN A 23 -3.15 -9.03 -0.75
C ASN A 23 -1.73 -9.22 -0.22
N GLY A 24 -1.59 -9.29 1.10
CA GLY A 24 -0.32 -9.54 1.79
C GLY A 24 -0.56 -10.18 3.15
N ALA A 25 0.52 -10.45 3.91
CA ALA A 25 0.38 -11.09 5.22
C ALA A 25 -0.48 -10.28 6.22
N SER A 26 -0.53 -8.95 6.05
CA SER A 26 -1.23 -8.03 6.94
C SER A 26 -2.36 -7.27 6.26
N TRP A 27 -2.60 -7.51 4.97
CA TRP A 27 -3.56 -6.74 4.18
C TRP A 27 -4.39 -7.63 3.27
N ASP A 28 -5.69 -7.38 3.28
CA ASP A 28 -6.67 -7.91 2.35
C ASP A 28 -7.69 -6.81 2.12
N SER A 29 -7.67 -6.20 0.93
CA SER A 29 -8.63 -5.14 0.59
C SER A 29 -9.96 -5.68 0.06
N GLY A 30 -10.04 -6.97 -0.28
CA GLY A 30 -10.99 -7.43 -1.30
C GLY A 30 -10.73 -6.79 -2.66
N LEU A 31 -11.66 -6.98 -3.60
CA LEU A 31 -11.62 -6.34 -4.91
C LEU A 31 -11.96 -4.85 -4.79
N LEU A 32 -11.19 -4.03 -5.48
CA LEU A 32 -11.39 -2.59 -5.64
C LEU A 32 -11.71 -2.31 -7.11
N ALA A 33 -12.89 -1.76 -7.37
CA ALA A 33 -13.27 -1.24 -8.69
C ALA A 33 -12.58 0.12 -8.96
N LEU A 34 -12.73 0.65 -10.18
CA LEU A 34 -12.18 1.97 -10.56
C LEU A 34 -12.58 3.05 -9.54
N GLY A 35 -11.58 3.75 -9.01
CA GLY A 35 -11.76 4.86 -8.05
C GLY A 35 -11.97 4.41 -6.60
N GLU A 36 -12.16 3.11 -6.34
CA GLU A 36 -12.24 2.59 -4.98
C GLU A 36 -10.87 2.55 -4.31
N SER A 37 -10.89 2.51 -2.98
CA SER A 37 -9.67 2.66 -2.18
C SER A 37 -9.68 1.80 -0.92
N TYR A 38 -8.48 1.41 -0.51
CA TYR A 38 -8.20 0.70 0.73
C TYR A 38 -7.18 1.48 1.56
N LYS A 39 -7.36 1.53 2.88
CA LYS A 39 -6.46 2.22 3.80
C LYS A 39 -6.00 1.28 4.89
N ALA A 40 -4.70 1.34 5.21
CA ALA A 40 -4.14 0.66 6.38
C ALA A 40 -3.17 1.57 7.11
N ARG A 41 -3.27 1.62 8.43
CA ARG A 41 -2.25 2.27 9.27
C ARG A 41 -1.14 1.26 9.55
N VAL A 42 0.11 1.70 9.42
CA VAL A 42 1.29 0.89 9.72
C VAL A 42 1.87 1.31 11.06
N MET A 43 2.08 0.35 11.98
CA MET A 43 2.60 0.63 13.32
C MET A 43 3.94 -0.05 13.55
N ASP A 44 4.07 -1.28 13.08
CA ASP A 44 5.28 -2.09 13.29
C ASP A 44 6.33 -1.79 12.23
N LYS A 45 7.56 -1.61 12.68
CA LYS A 45 8.72 -1.47 11.79
C LYS A 45 8.96 -2.79 11.07
N GLY A 46 9.31 -2.72 9.79
CA GLY A 46 9.54 -3.91 8.99
C GLY A 46 9.40 -3.67 7.49
N THR A 47 9.60 -4.75 6.73
CA THR A 47 9.37 -4.78 5.29
C THR A 47 8.20 -5.72 5.00
N PHE A 48 7.17 -5.17 4.37
CA PHE A 48 5.90 -5.86 4.13
C PHE A 48 5.67 -5.94 2.62
N ALA A 49 5.76 -7.16 2.08
CA ALA A 49 5.42 -7.43 0.70
C ALA A 49 3.90 -7.65 0.56
N TYR A 50 3.36 -7.21 -0.56
CA TYR A 50 1.99 -7.48 -0.98
C TYR A 50 1.96 -7.65 -2.49
N ALA A 51 0.91 -8.27 -3.00
CA ALA A 51 0.68 -8.45 -4.41
C ALA A 51 -0.76 -8.09 -4.77
N ASP A 52 -0.97 -7.88 -6.06
CA ASP A 52 -2.33 -7.76 -6.58
C ASP A 52 -3.07 -9.11 -6.50
N GLY A 53 -4.31 -9.07 -6.03
CA GLY A 53 -5.11 -10.29 -5.86
C GLY A 53 -5.62 -10.91 -7.16
N GLN A 54 -5.60 -10.16 -8.28
CA GLN A 54 -5.94 -10.66 -9.62
C GLN A 54 -4.69 -11.01 -10.44
N ASN A 55 -3.53 -10.44 -10.11
CA ASN A 55 -2.25 -10.70 -10.75
C ASN A 55 -1.08 -10.69 -9.77
N SER A 56 -0.70 -11.88 -9.28
CA SER A 56 0.37 -12.06 -8.30
C SER A 56 1.77 -11.63 -8.77
N LEU A 57 1.96 -11.33 -10.06
CA LEU A 57 3.22 -10.77 -10.59
C LEU A 57 3.34 -9.26 -10.34
N LEU A 58 2.25 -8.58 -10.01
CA LEU A 58 2.26 -7.18 -9.60
C LEU A 58 2.51 -7.11 -8.09
N ILE A 59 3.79 -6.93 -7.72
CA ILE A 59 4.25 -6.97 -6.33
C ILE A 59 4.63 -5.57 -5.86
N GLY A 60 4.18 -5.22 -4.67
CA GLY A 60 4.53 -4.01 -3.96
C GLY A 60 5.26 -4.32 -2.66
N THR A 61 5.91 -3.30 -2.11
CA THR A 61 6.61 -3.41 -0.83
C THR A 61 6.44 -2.10 -0.08
N ILE A 62 6.00 -2.19 1.18
CA ILE A 62 6.03 -1.09 2.14
C ILE A 62 7.19 -1.35 3.10
N VAL A 63 8.05 -0.35 3.28
CA VAL A 63 9.12 -0.36 4.28
C VAL A 63 8.76 0.63 5.36
N VAL A 64 8.58 0.14 6.59
CA VAL A 64 8.24 0.94 7.76
C VAL A 64 9.48 1.08 8.63
N ALA A 65 10.00 2.30 8.76
CA ALA A 65 11.21 2.59 9.51
C ALA A 65 11.09 3.96 10.20
N ASP A 66 11.93 4.23 11.20
CA ASP A 66 12.03 5.59 11.72
C ASP A 66 12.57 6.51 10.63
N ALA A 67 12.03 7.73 10.55
CA ALA A 67 12.67 8.76 9.74
C ALA A 67 13.89 9.33 10.48
N GLU A 68 14.86 9.83 9.70
CA GLU A 68 15.99 10.61 10.24
C GLU A 68 15.54 11.91 10.92
N THR A 69 14.28 12.34 10.70
CA THR A 69 13.64 13.47 11.39
C THR A 69 12.30 13.01 12.00
N PRO A 70 12.01 13.29 13.28
CA PRO A 70 10.74 12.90 13.90
C PRO A 70 9.56 13.60 13.22
N GLY A 71 8.62 12.82 12.68
CA GLY A 71 7.40 13.35 12.10
C GLY A 71 6.68 12.30 11.27
N GLY A 72 5.98 11.39 11.95
CA GLY A 72 4.95 10.58 11.29
C GLY A 72 3.87 11.53 10.77
N SER A 73 3.50 11.38 9.50
CA SER A 73 2.48 12.22 8.89
C SER A 73 1.14 11.51 9.00
N ASP A 74 0.12 12.15 9.56
CA ASP A 74 -1.27 11.67 9.44
C ASP A 74 -1.81 11.79 8.00
N GLU A 75 -1.02 12.35 7.08
CA GLU A 75 -1.31 12.37 5.65
C GLU A 75 -1.12 10.97 5.05
N ALA A 76 -2.16 10.49 4.39
CA ALA A 76 -2.12 9.17 3.77
C ALA A 76 -1.18 9.16 2.56
N GLN A 77 -0.22 8.25 2.55
CA GLN A 77 0.69 8.04 1.42
C GLN A 77 -0.05 7.28 0.30
N PRO A 78 -0.32 7.91 -0.87
CA PRO A 78 -1.10 7.28 -1.92
C PRO A 78 -0.25 6.27 -2.71
N VAL A 79 -0.86 5.14 -3.06
CA VAL A 79 -0.36 4.12 -3.96
C VAL A 79 -1.42 3.82 -5.00
N TYR A 80 -1.10 3.97 -6.28
CA TYR A 80 -2.05 3.73 -7.36
C TYR A 80 -1.90 2.30 -7.92
N LEU A 81 -3.04 1.64 -8.14
CA LEU A 81 -3.14 0.34 -8.80
C LEU A 81 -3.53 0.54 -10.29
N PRO A 82 -3.02 -0.31 -11.21
CA PRO A 82 -2.05 -1.39 -10.99
C PRO A 82 -0.68 -0.85 -10.57
N LEU A 83 0.09 -1.70 -9.88
CA LEU A 83 1.46 -1.37 -9.51
C LEU A 83 2.32 -1.28 -10.78
N ILE A 84 2.59 -0.07 -11.23
CA ILE A 84 3.45 0.17 -12.40
C ILE A 84 4.89 -0.11 -12.00
N ARG A 85 5.53 -1.13 -12.61
CA ARG A 85 6.98 -1.29 -12.53
C ARG A 85 7.62 -0.13 -13.32
N LYS A 86 8.45 0.67 -12.65
CA LYS A 86 9.36 1.60 -13.34
C LYS A 86 10.49 0.82 -14.02
#